data_AF-X1V294-F1
#
_entry.id   AF-X1V294-F1
#
_cell.length_a   1.000
_cell.length_b   1.000
_cell.length_c   1.000
_cell.angle_alpha   90.00
_cell.angle_beta   90.00
_cell.angle_gamma   90.00
#
_symmetry.space_group_name_H-M   'P 1'
#
loop_
_entity.id
_entity.type
_entity.pdbx_description
1 polymer ?
#
loop_
_entity_poly.entity_id
_entity_poly.type
_entity_poly.pdbx_seq_one_letter_code
_entity_poly.pdbx_strand_id
1 'polypeptide(L)'
;MDELQKFIEEVHNEPFNILSNNCLHKHARIVRKARELGHDANLMGCISIIPLRPVAGVPLIGPHIYAKVDDKVVDVSMEPELEQTMWKNKDVFRLFSA
;
A
#
# COMPACT_ATOMS: atom_id res chain seq x y z
N MET A 1 18.74 -11.93 -2.72
CA MET A 1 17.32 -11.52 -2.71
C MET A 1 17.08 -10.92 -1.35
N ASP A 2 16.99 -9.59 -1.35
CA ASP A 2 17.07 -8.70 -0.20
C ASP A 2 16.04 -9.08 0.86
N GLU A 3 16.43 -9.16 2.13
CA GLU A 3 15.55 -9.57 3.24
C GLU A 3 14.28 -8.71 3.28
N LEU A 4 14.44 -7.42 2.98
CA LEU A 4 13.35 -6.46 2.88
C LEU A 4 12.35 -6.84 1.79
N GLN A 5 12.81 -7.29 0.63
CA GLN A 5 11.94 -7.68 -0.48
C GLN A 5 11.07 -8.87 -0.11
N LYS A 6 11.65 -9.89 0.54
CA LYS A 6 10.88 -11.06 1.03
C LYS A 6 9.82 -10.63 2.03
N PHE A 7 10.16 -9.74 2.94
CA PHE A 7 9.20 -9.23 3.92
C PHE A 7 8.07 -8.42 3.26
N ILE A 8 8.37 -7.60 2.26
CA ILE A 8 7.34 -6.86 1.50
C ILE A 8 6.41 -7.84 0.78
N GLU A 9 6.94 -8.88 0.14
CA GLU A 9 6.15 -9.93 -0.52
C GLU A 9 5.25 -10.69 0.48
N GLU A 10 5.76 -11.00 1.68
CA GLU A 10 4.96 -11.60 2.75
C GLU A 10 3.78 -10.69 3.15
N VAL A 11 4.06 -9.42 3.46
CA VAL A 11 3.03 -8.43 3.85
C VAL A 11 2.02 -8.20 2.71
N HIS A 12 2.46 -8.24 1.46
CA HIS A 12 1.59 -8.08 0.29
C HIS A 12 0.56 -9.20 0.20
N ASN A 13 0.97 -10.45 0.45
CA ASN A 13 0.09 -11.61 0.37
C ASN A 13 -0.85 -11.76 1.58
N GLU A 14 -0.70 -10.96 2.64
CA GLU A 14 -1.62 -11.01 3.77
C GLU A 14 -3.00 -10.44 3.40
N PRO A 15 -4.10 -11.03 3.87
CA PRO A 15 -5.45 -10.59 3.52
C PRO A 15 -5.73 -9.18 4.06
N PHE A 16 -6.33 -8.32 3.24
CA PHE A 16 -6.73 -6.99 3.67
C PHE A 16 -7.84 -7.06 4.73
N ASN A 17 -7.66 -6.29 5.80
CA ASN A 17 -8.69 -6.11 6.82
C ASN A 17 -8.77 -4.63 7.22
N ILE A 18 -9.94 -4.03 7.11
CA ILE A 18 -10.17 -2.60 7.38
C ILE A 18 -9.71 -2.20 8.79
N LEU A 19 -9.87 -3.07 9.79
CA LEU A 19 -9.61 -2.76 11.19
C LEU A 19 -8.20 -3.12 11.66
N SER A 20 -7.60 -4.18 11.10
CA SER A 20 -6.36 -4.76 11.65
C SER A 20 -5.24 -5.02 10.64
N ASN A 21 -5.53 -5.04 9.34
CA ASN A 21 -4.53 -5.28 8.29
C ASN A 21 -4.81 -4.45 7.04
N ASN A 22 -4.98 -3.14 7.24
CA ASN A 22 -5.23 -2.17 6.19
C ASN A 22 -3.93 -1.54 5.68
N CYS A 23 -4.05 -0.57 4.77
CA CYS A 23 -2.92 0.14 4.18
C CYS A 23 -1.99 0.77 5.23
N LEU A 24 -2.50 1.36 6.31
CA LEU A 24 -1.66 1.91 7.37
C LEU A 24 -0.83 0.82 8.07
N HIS A 25 -1.47 -0.27 8.48
CA HIS A 25 -0.81 -1.34 9.24
C HIS A 25 0.30 -2.01 8.43
N LYS A 26 -0.01 -2.37 7.18
CA LYS A 26 0.94 -3.02 6.27
C LYS A 26 2.17 -2.14 6.03
N HIS A 27 1.96 -0.87 5.69
CA HIS A 27 3.08 0.03 5.40
C HIS A 27 3.86 0.44 6.64
N ALA A 28 3.22 0.55 7.81
CA ALA A 28 3.93 0.81 9.06
C ALA A 28 4.91 -0.32 9.41
N ARG A 29 4.52 -1.58 9.16
CA ARG A 29 5.40 -2.75 9.32
C ARG A 29 6.57 -2.71 8.34
N ILE A 30 6.32 -2.37 7.08
CA ILE A 30 7.37 -2.26 6.05
C ILE A 30 8.37 -1.15 6.40
N VAL A 31 7.89 0.04 6.78
CA VAL A 31 8.76 1.16 7.18
C VAL A 31 9.60 0.78 8.39
N ARG A 32 9.02 0.12 9.40
CA ARG A 32 9.78 -0.37 10.56
C ARG A 32 10.88 -1.34 10.13
N LYS A 33 10.55 -2.34 9.30
CA LYS A 33 11.52 -3.35 8.85
C LYS A 33 12.61 -2.75 7.95
N ALA A 34 12.27 -1.81 7.07
CA ALA A 34 13.23 -1.10 6.23
C ALA A 34 14.22 -0.29 7.08
N ARG A 35 13.74 0.43 8.10
CA ARG A 35 14.60 1.17 9.05
C ARG A 35 15.49 0.24 9.88
N GLU A 36 14.97 -0.90 10.33
CA GLU A 36 15.76 -1.93 11.03
C GLU A 36 16.92 -2.46 10.18
N LEU A 37 16.73 -2.52 8.85
CA LEU A 37 17.74 -2.95 7.88
C LEU A 37 18.63 -1.81 7.38
N GLY A 38 18.47 -0.58 7.91
CA GLY A 38 19.33 0.56 7.60
C GLY A 38 18.91 1.39 6.37
N HIS A 39 17.71 1.19 5.84
CA HIS A 39 17.17 1.96 4.72
C HIS A 39 16.50 3.25 5.20
N ASP A 40 16.52 4.29 4.35
CA ASP A 40 15.65 5.45 4.57
C ASP A 40 14.22 5.08 4.19
N ALA A 41 13.30 5.18 5.14
CA ALA A 41 11.92 4.80 4.92
C ALA A 41 10.93 5.68 5.67
N ASN A 42 9.85 6.06 5.01
CA ASN A 42 8.81 6.93 5.55
C ASN A 42 7.41 6.46 5.15
N LEU A 43 6.44 6.72 6.04
CA LEU A 43 5.03 6.61 5.71
C LEU A 43 4.61 7.86 4.96
N MET A 44 3.92 7.66 3.84
CA MET A 44 3.38 8.73 3.02
C MET A 44 1.87 8.69 3.08
N GLY A 45 1.24 9.86 3.22
CA GLY A 45 -0.21 10.01 3.17
C GLY A 45 -0.64 10.63 1.84
N CYS A 46 -1.74 10.15 1.27
CA CYS A 46 -2.37 10.79 0.11
C CYS A 46 -3.89 10.56 0.11
N ILE A 47 -4.59 11.26 -0.77
CA ILE A 47 -5.97 10.92 -1.14
C ILE A 47 -5.87 10.02 -2.38
N SER A 48 -6.30 8.77 -2.26
CA SER A 48 -6.41 7.87 -3.40
C SER A 48 -7.75 8.02 -4.09
N ILE A 49 -7.70 7.93 -5.43
CA ILE A 49 -8.88 7.69 -6.25
C ILE A 49 -8.73 6.28 -6.80
N ILE A 50 -9.53 5.36 -6.27
CA ILE A 50 -9.67 4.00 -6.79
C ILE A 50 -10.90 4.05 -7.72
N PRO A 51 -10.70 3.98 -9.05
CA PRO A 51 -11.81 3.83 -9.98
C PRO A 51 -12.38 2.42 -9.85
N LEU A 52 -13.11 2.18 -8.76
CA LEU A 52 -13.93 1.00 -8.64
C LEU A 52 -15.02 1.07 -9.71
N ARG A 53 -15.50 -0.10 -10.14
CA ARG A 53 -16.86 -0.25 -10.64
C ARG A 53 -17.76 -0.79 -9.52
N PRO A 54 -18.11 -0.10 -8.42
CA PRO A 54 -19.00 -0.70 -7.44
C PRO A 54 -20.37 -0.03 -7.60
N VAL A 55 -21.31 -0.76 -8.21
CA VAL A 55 -22.76 -0.55 -8.10
C VAL A 55 -23.36 0.72 -8.76
N ALA A 56 -22.59 1.78 -9.05
CA ALA A 56 -23.15 3.02 -9.62
C ALA A 56 -22.21 3.88 -10.51
N GLY A 57 -21.00 3.42 -10.84
CA GLY A 57 -20.05 4.19 -11.69
C GLY A 57 -19.33 5.35 -10.97
N VAL A 58 -19.34 5.36 -9.64
CA VAL A 58 -18.65 6.38 -8.82
C VAL A 58 -17.31 5.83 -8.34
N PRO A 59 -16.18 6.55 -8.55
CA PRO A 59 -14.88 6.14 -8.03
C PRO A 59 -14.88 6.21 -6.50
N LEU A 60 -14.21 5.25 -5.85
CA LEU A 60 -13.95 5.30 -4.43
C LEU A 60 -12.80 6.26 -4.17
N ILE A 61 -13.09 7.34 -3.46
CA ILE A 61 -12.11 8.34 -3.06
C ILE A 61 -11.92 8.24 -1.56
N GLY A 62 -10.68 8.08 -1.10
CA GLY A 62 -10.42 7.91 0.32
C GLY A 62 -8.98 8.19 0.72
N PRO A 63 -8.70 8.28 2.03
CA PRO A 63 -7.35 8.38 2.54
C PRO A 63 -6.57 7.10 2.22
N HIS A 64 -5.31 7.27 1.83
CA HIS A 64 -4.42 6.17 1.48
C HIS A 64 -3.03 6.39 2.05
N ILE A 65 -2.46 5.32 2.58
CA ILE A 65 -1.14 5.32 3.19
C ILE A 65 -0.29 4.28 2.50
N TYR A 66 0.91 4.69 2.09
CA TYR A 66 1.91 3.84 1.46
C TYR A 66 3.30 4.08 2.06
N ALA A 67 4.27 3.25 1.71
CA ALA A 67 5.65 3.42 2.15
C ALA A 67 6.52 3.99 1.03
N LYS A 68 7.47 4.85 1.39
CA LYS A 68 8.56 5.27 0.52
C LYS A 68 9.86 4.76 1.15
N VAL A 69 10.61 3.92 0.43
CA VAL A 69 11.88 3.33 0.88
C VAL A 69 12.95 3.61 -0.15
N ASP A 70 14.07 4.25 0.25
CA ASP A 70 15.16 4.68 -0.64
C ASP A 70 14.65 5.37 -1.91
N ASP A 71 13.77 6.35 -1.71
CA ASP A 71 13.04 7.07 -2.75
C ASP A 71 12.09 6.27 -3.66
N LYS A 72 11.94 4.95 -3.42
CA LYS A 72 11.02 4.09 -4.15
C LYS A 72 9.68 3.95 -3.44
N VAL A 73 8.61 4.01 -4.21
CA VAL A 73 7.25 3.77 -3.72
C VAL A 73 7.01 2.27 -3.54
N VAL A 74 6.56 1.89 -2.34
CA VAL A 74 6.09 0.55 -2.00
C VAL A 74 4.64 0.66 -1.57
N ASP A 75 3.74 0.06 -2.37
CA ASP A 75 2.30 0.09 -2.14
C ASP A 75 1.71 -1.32 -2.23
N VAL A 76 1.44 -1.91 -1.07
CA VAL A 76 0.93 -3.28 -0.88
C VAL A 76 -0.40 -3.30 -0.14
N SER A 77 -1.19 -2.23 -0.34
CA SER A 77 -2.44 -2.00 0.38
C SER A 77 -3.44 -3.14 0.20
N MET A 78 -3.63 -3.60 -1.03
CA MET A 78 -4.45 -4.76 -1.35
C MET A 78 -3.56 -5.97 -1.65
N GLU A 79 -4.00 -7.15 -1.24
CA GLU A 79 -3.40 -8.42 -1.64
C GLU A 79 -3.63 -8.71 -3.13
N PRO A 80 -2.79 -9.56 -3.77
CA PRO A 80 -2.85 -9.78 -5.22
C PRO A 80 -4.21 -10.22 -5.77
N GLU A 81 -4.98 -11.00 -5.01
CA GLU A 81 -6.32 -11.44 -5.42
C GLU A 81 -7.31 -10.26 -5.43
N LEU A 82 -7.26 -9.41 -4.40
CA LEU A 82 -8.07 -8.21 -4.31
C LEU A 82 -7.64 -7.16 -5.35
N GLU A 83 -6.34 -7.06 -5.65
CA GLU A 83 -5.83 -6.22 -6.74
C GLU A 83 -6.37 -6.63 -8.11
N GLN A 84 -6.49 -7.93 -8.37
CA GLN A 84 -7.01 -8.43 -9.65
C GLN A 84 -8.51 -8.16 -9.80
N THR A 85 -9.27 -8.21 -8.71
CA THR A 85 -10.72 -8.04 -8.72
C THR A 85 -11.15 -6.57 -8.64
N MET A 86 -10.36 -5.73 -7.98
CA MET A 86 -10.64 -4.31 -7.80
C MET A 86 -9.80 -3.45 -8.77
N TRP A 87 -8.50 -3.33 -8.50
CA TRP A 87 -7.53 -2.56 -9.28
C TRP A 87 -6.11 -2.79 -8.74
N LYS A 88 -5.07 -2.70 -9.59
CA LYS A 88 -3.68 -2.87 -9.13
C LYS A 88 -3.21 -1.66 -8.33
N ASN A 89 -2.45 -1.87 -7.25
CA ASN A 89 -1.93 -0.77 -6.40
C ASN A 89 -1.08 0.24 -7.19
N LYS A 90 -0.36 -0.23 -8.22
CA LYS A 90 0.45 0.63 -9.10
C LYS A 90 -0.36 1.65 -9.91
N ASP A 91 -1.65 1.39 -10.11
CA ASP A 91 -2.53 2.18 -10.97
C ASP A 91 -3.43 3.12 -10.14
N VAL A 92 -3.17 3.25 -8.83
CA VAL A 92 -3.86 4.18 -7.92
C VAL A 92 -3.38 5.62 -8.16
N PHE A 93 -4.31 6.52 -8.45
CA PHE A 93 -4.03 7.96 -8.52
C PHE A 93 -3.88 8.53 -7.11
N ARG A 94 -2.72 9.14 -6.83
CA ARG A 94 -2.38 9.74 -5.53
C ARG A 94 -2.45 11.26 -5.64
N LEU A 95 -3.34 11.88 -4.87
CA LEU A 95 -3.44 13.33 -4.74
C LEU A 95 -2.84 13.78 -3.41
N PHE A 96 -2.12 14.91 -3.43
CA PHE A 96 -1.55 15.55 -2.23
C PHE A 96 -0.65 14.63 -1.39
N SER A 97 0.32 13.95 -2.02
CA SER A 97 1.31 13.14 -1.29
C SER A 97 2.17 14.02 -0.38
N ALA A 98 2.18 13.69 0.91
CA ALA A 98 3.03 14.30 1.94
C ALA A 98 3.76 13.21 2.73
#